data_AF-K2JWM7-F1
#
_entry.id   AF-K2JWM7-F1
#
_cell.length_a   1.000
_cell.length_b   1.000
_cell.length_c   1.000
_cell.angle_alpha   90.00
_cell.angle_beta   90.00
_cell.angle_gamma   90.00
#
_symmetry.space_group_name_H-M   'P 1'
#
loop_
_entity.id
_entity.type
_entity.pdbx_description
1 polymer ?
#
loop_
_entity_poly.entity_id
_entity_poly.type
_entity_poly.pdbx_seq_one_letter_code
_entity_poly.pdbx_strand_id
1 'polypeptide(L)'
;MKSSNKFLLITGLLIGGFSFLKIFFPLRVDDSVWAVKTVDKKVQQLSETDKKLVQQQSIVVTKTITDGSVDASNSQQVANLNIYESLTYQEILTRLAKSASRDEIDISAVLLALIENGTLDVNTPMRQGAQSSHYTPLYVALVLDDDITTEQIQSFIKMGAYIEANSMWTRQLAKLQDVVAAELLIDAAGYGPEQTEELLQAVFQQANVNLFNRLVEKGDFIIDSNFSEKLFSDSMMAIEYEADYNRLTIASTGNAKVDSKLNTLRQYRIQTRIAQLQLLKQNLQLSVDHRQSLDSQLIALEDLLESGGFERTDLDTE
;
A
#
# COMPACT_ATOMS: atom_id res chain seq x y z
N MET A 1 -27.57 -59.36 35.75
CA MET A 1 -26.58 -59.98 34.84
C MET A 1 -26.56 -59.16 33.56
N LYS A 2 -25.61 -58.21 33.46
CA LYS A 2 -24.37 -58.22 32.63
C LYS A 2 -24.68 -57.92 31.14
N SER A 3 -24.52 -56.68 30.64
CA SER A 3 -23.29 -55.89 30.38
C SER A 3 -22.34 -56.50 29.33
N SER A 4 -22.22 -55.82 28.17
CA SER A 4 -21.09 -55.77 27.19
C SER A 4 -21.58 -54.83 26.05
N ASN A 5 -21.10 -53.62 25.75
CA ASN A 5 -19.82 -52.91 25.76
C ASN A 5 -18.89 -53.24 24.57
N LYS A 6 -18.44 -52.16 23.87
CA LYS A 6 -17.34 -52.01 22.87
C LYS A 6 -17.71 -52.29 21.40
N PHE A 7 -17.27 -51.54 20.37
CA PHE A 7 -16.26 -50.48 20.21
C PHE A 7 -16.53 -49.74 18.87
N LEU A 8 -16.39 -48.41 18.84
CA LEU A 8 -16.42 -47.58 17.63
C LEU A 8 -14.97 -47.44 17.12
N LEU A 9 -14.71 -47.69 15.84
CA LEU A 9 -13.40 -47.51 15.21
C LEU A 9 -13.41 -46.20 14.41
N ILE A 10 -12.68 -45.20 14.91
CA ILE A 10 -12.35 -43.95 14.20
C ILE A 10 -10.91 -44.09 13.74
N THR A 11 -10.68 -44.11 12.42
CA THR A 11 -9.35 -43.97 11.82
C THR A 11 -9.11 -42.50 11.50
N GLY A 12 -8.16 -41.89 12.21
CA GLY A 12 -7.60 -40.58 11.89
C GLY A 12 -6.52 -40.69 10.83
N LEU A 13 -6.38 -39.63 10.02
CA LEU A 13 -5.19 -39.39 9.21
C LEU A 13 -4.65 -38.00 9.54
N LEU A 14 -3.45 -37.99 10.12
CA LEU A 14 -2.61 -36.85 10.44
C LEU A 14 -1.58 -36.69 9.31
N ILE A 15 -1.56 -35.55 8.63
CA ILE A 15 -0.43 -35.01 7.88
C ILE A 15 -0.52 -33.49 8.10
N GLY A 16 0.41 -32.78 8.73
CA GLY A 16 1.86 -32.95 8.78
C GLY A 16 2.43 -31.65 8.17
N GLY A 17 2.81 -30.71 9.03
CA GLY A 17 3.27 -29.37 8.63
C GLY A 17 4.63 -29.40 7.93
N PHE A 18 4.87 -28.37 7.11
CA PHE A 18 6.19 -28.09 6.56
C PHE A 18 6.53 -26.62 6.73
N SER A 19 7.48 -26.37 7.63
CA SER A 19 8.30 -25.18 7.70
C SER A 19 9.37 -25.25 6.62
N PHE A 20 9.66 -24.16 5.91
CA PHE A 20 10.99 -23.96 5.34
C PHE A 20 11.38 -22.48 5.33
N LEU A 21 12.30 -22.16 6.23
CA LEU A 21 13.26 -21.07 6.13
C LEU A 21 14.62 -21.76 5.91
N LYS A 22 15.36 -21.45 4.84
CA LYS A 22 16.83 -21.40 4.82
C LYS A 22 17.40 -20.94 3.47
N ILE A 23 18.13 -19.84 3.58
CA ILE A 23 19.09 -19.19 2.68
C ILE A 23 20.20 -20.16 2.23
N PHE A 24 20.67 -20.05 0.99
CA PHE A 24 22.08 -20.31 0.61
C PHE A 24 22.44 -19.62 -0.73
N PHE A 25 23.47 -18.76 -0.70
CA PHE A 25 24.23 -18.24 -1.85
C PHE A 25 25.31 -19.25 -2.30
N PRO A 26 25.79 -19.16 -3.55
CA PRO A 26 27.22 -18.81 -3.72
C PRO A 26 27.55 -17.85 -4.88
N LEU A 27 28.66 -17.13 -4.69
CA LEU A 27 29.37 -16.18 -5.58
C LEU A 27 30.24 -16.87 -6.66
N ARG A 28 30.31 -16.27 -7.88
CA ARG A 28 31.53 -15.87 -8.67
C ARG A 28 31.21 -15.65 -10.17
N VAL A 29 31.40 -14.45 -10.74
CA VAL A 29 32.58 -13.85 -11.46
C VAL A 29 32.82 -14.44 -12.86
N ASP A 30 32.53 -13.71 -13.96
CA ASP A 30 33.51 -12.94 -14.76
C ASP A 30 32.93 -12.22 -16.01
N ASP A 31 33.55 -11.07 -16.31
CA ASP A 31 33.64 -10.19 -17.49
C ASP A 31 32.85 -10.43 -18.80
N SER A 32 32.18 -9.37 -19.29
CA SER A 32 32.53 -8.80 -20.61
C SER A 32 31.92 -7.41 -20.85
N VAL A 33 32.82 -6.47 -21.13
CA VAL A 33 32.62 -5.16 -21.75
C VAL A 33 32.13 -5.36 -23.20
N TRP A 34 31.24 -4.48 -23.71
CA TRP A 34 31.37 -3.70 -24.97
C TRP A 34 30.03 -3.21 -25.54
N ALA A 35 30.10 -1.99 -26.07
CA ALA A 35 29.32 -1.41 -27.17
C ALA A 35 27.98 -0.71 -26.87
N VAL A 36 28.13 0.57 -26.51
CA VAL A 36 27.25 1.67 -26.93
C VAL A 36 27.06 1.63 -28.44
N LYS A 37 25.80 1.58 -28.91
CA LYS A 37 25.38 2.12 -30.21
C LYS A 37 23.92 2.59 -30.16
N THR A 38 23.79 3.91 -30.17
CA THR A 38 22.69 4.72 -30.71
C THR A 38 21.59 3.98 -31.47
N VAL A 39 20.34 4.12 -31.01
CA VAL A 39 19.17 4.23 -31.89
C VAL A 39 18.36 5.43 -31.44
N ASP A 40 18.61 6.52 -32.15
CA ASP A 40 17.84 7.74 -32.16
C ASP A 40 16.69 7.61 -33.18
N LYS A 41 15.60 8.38 -32.99
CA LYS A 41 14.42 8.54 -33.87
C LYS A 41 13.32 7.47 -33.81
N LYS A 42 12.61 7.39 -32.68
CA LYS A 42 11.15 7.08 -32.69
C LYS A 42 10.33 7.64 -31.52
N VAL A 43 10.89 8.54 -30.71
CA VAL A 43 10.22 9.12 -29.51
C VAL A 43 9.57 10.49 -29.77
N GLN A 44 9.74 11.08 -30.95
CA GLN A 44 9.25 12.44 -31.24
C GLN A 44 7.81 12.56 -31.78
N GLN A 45 6.99 11.50 -31.77
CA GLN A 45 5.60 11.59 -32.24
C GLN A 45 4.52 11.20 -31.21
N LEU A 46 4.89 10.87 -29.97
CA LEU A 46 3.93 10.60 -28.88
C LEU A 46 3.79 11.77 -27.88
N SER A 47 4.47 12.90 -28.10
CA SER A 47 4.60 13.98 -27.10
C SER A 47 3.56 15.11 -27.18
N GLU A 48 2.67 15.16 -28.18
CA GLU A 48 1.78 16.33 -28.35
C GLU A 48 0.32 16.06 -27.97
N THR A 49 -0.13 14.81 -27.97
CA THR A 49 -1.50 14.46 -27.59
C THR A 49 -1.68 14.45 -26.07
N ASP A 50 -0.65 14.02 -25.31
CA ASP A 50 -0.72 13.92 -23.85
C ASP A 50 -0.49 15.25 -23.11
N LYS A 51 0.14 16.23 -23.77
CA LYS A 51 0.34 17.59 -23.19
C LYS A 51 -0.93 18.44 -23.19
N LYS A 52 -1.93 18.11 -24.03
CA LYS A 52 -3.19 18.86 -24.10
C LYS A 52 -4.22 18.45 -23.05
N LEU A 53 -4.13 17.23 -22.49
CA LEU A 53 -5.00 16.81 -21.38
C LEU A 53 -4.54 17.38 -20.03
N VAL A 54 -3.24 17.56 -19.82
CA VAL A 54 -2.68 18.08 -18.56
C VAL A 54 -2.84 19.59 -18.42
N GLN A 55 -2.89 20.36 -19.52
CA GLN A 55 -3.05 21.83 -19.45
C GLN A 55 -4.50 22.33 -19.25
N GLN A 56 -5.53 21.50 -19.47
CA GLN A 56 -6.91 21.93 -19.25
C GLN A 56 -7.40 21.76 -17.80
N GLN A 57 -6.73 20.97 -16.97
CA GLN A 57 -7.01 20.88 -15.54
C GLN A 57 -6.28 21.94 -14.69
N SER A 58 -5.25 22.61 -15.23
CA SER A 58 -4.49 23.64 -14.51
C SER A 58 -5.06 25.06 -14.59
N ILE A 59 -6.09 25.31 -15.42
CA ILE A 59 -6.60 26.67 -15.68
C ILE A 59 -7.82 27.05 -14.81
N VAL A 60 -8.43 26.10 -14.08
CA VAL A 60 -9.60 26.39 -13.23
C VAL A 60 -9.24 26.81 -11.80
N VAL A 61 -7.97 26.67 -11.36
CA VAL A 61 -7.59 26.93 -9.95
C VAL A 61 -6.96 28.31 -9.71
N THR A 62 -6.70 29.12 -10.75
CA THR A 62 -6.02 30.43 -10.57
C THR A 62 -6.96 31.61 -10.76
N LYS A 63 -8.07 31.68 -10.01
CA LYS A 63 -8.80 32.97 -9.89
C LYS A 63 -9.75 33.12 -8.69
N THR A 64 -9.27 32.92 -7.46
CA THR A 64 -9.89 33.60 -6.30
C THR A 64 -8.91 33.77 -5.14
N ILE A 65 -7.93 34.67 -5.26
CA ILE A 65 -7.26 35.27 -4.10
C ILE A 65 -7.10 36.76 -4.38
N THR A 66 -8.08 37.54 -3.94
CA THR A 66 -7.88 38.96 -3.58
C THR A 66 -8.97 39.35 -2.60
N ASP A 67 -8.52 39.82 -1.44
CA ASP A 67 -9.20 40.60 -0.42
C ASP A 67 -10.30 39.96 0.45
N GLY A 68 -9.94 39.80 1.73
CA GLY A 68 -10.79 40.24 2.83
C GLY A 68 -11.50 39.16 3.64
N SER A 69 -11.17 39.12 4.94
CA SER A 69 -11.83 38.38 6.02
C SER A 69 -11.44 36.91 6.16
N VAL A 70 -10.54 36.66 7.12
CA VAL A 70 -10.31 35.33 7.70
C VAL A 70 -11.58 34.96 8.46
N ASP A 71 -12.50 34.28 7.79
CA ASP A 71 -13.63 33.61 8.45
C ASP A 71 -13.09 32.34 9.10
N ALA A 72 -12.80 32.44 10.39
CA ALA A 72 -12.42 31.34 11.27
C ALA A 72 -13.62 30.43 11.59
N SER A 73 -14.32 29.97 10.56
CA SER A 73 -15.59 29.23 10.67
C SER A 73 -15.57 27.89 9.93
N ASN A 74 -14.39 27.25 9.83
CA ASN A 74 -14.28 25.81 9.60
C ASN A 74 -13.79 25.15 10.89
N SER A 75 -14.59 25.27 11.95
CA SER A 75 -14.44 24.44 13.14
C SER A 75 -14.86 23.01 12.77
N GLN A 76 -13.90 22.23 12.27
CA GLN A 76 -13.87 20.79 12.52
C GLN A 76 -14.20 20.59 13.99
N GLN A 77 -15.11 19.67 14.27
CA GLN A 77 -15.59 19.37 15.61
C GLN A 77 -14.37 18.96 16.46
N VAL A 78 -13.77 19.91 17.17
CA VAL A 78 -12.68 19.62 18.11
C VAL A 78 -13.30 18.69 19.13
N ALA A 79 -12.94 17.41 19.07
CA ALA A 79 -13.47 16.41 19.97
C ALA A 79 -13.31 16.93 21.40
N ASN A 80 -14.32 16.76 22.26
CA ASN A 80 -14.22 17.16 23.65
C ASN A 80 -13.03 16.42 24.30
N LEU A 81 -11.88 17.08 24.43
CA LEU A 81 -10.62 16.45 24.82
C LEU A 81 -10.65 15.92 26.27
N ASN A 82 -11.55 16.47 27.10
CA ASN A 82 -11.71 16.08 28.50
C ASN A 82 -12.07 14.59 28.65
N ILE A 83 -12.61 13.95 27.60
CA ILE A 83 -12.91 12.52 27.61
C ILE A 83 -11.64 11.63 27.61
N TYR A 84 -10.46 12.21 27.34
CA TYR A 84 -9.18 11.50 27.26
C TYR A 84 -8.25 11.75 28.45
N GLU A 85 -8.48 12.80 29.25
CA GLU A 85 -7.55 13.24 30.33
C GLU A 85 -7.27 12.17 31.41
N SER A 86 -8.21 11.26 31.65
CA SER A 86 -8.07 10.19 32.64
C SER A 86 -7.76 8.82 32.04
N LEU A 87 -7.57 8.75 30.72
CA LEU A 87 -7.32 7.51 30.01
C LEU A 87 -5.83 7.22 29.89
N THR A 88 -5.47 5.95 30.00
CA THR A 88 -4.14 5.47 29.61
C THR A 88 -3.97 5.57 28.09
N TYR A 89 -2.73 5.56 27.61
CA TYR A 89 -2.46 5.71 26.17
C TYR A 89 -3.07 4.57 25.35
N GLN A 90 -3.10 3.35 25.92
CA GLN A 90 -3.75 2.20 25.30
C GLN A 90 -5.27 2.37 25.20
N GLU A 91 -5.90 2.98 26.20
CA GLU A 91 -7.33 3.28 26.19
C GLU A 91 -7.66 4.39 25.19
N ILE A 92 -6.82 5.42 25.09
CA ILE A 92 -6.90 6.46 24.06
C ILE A 92 -6.83 5.81 22.67
N LEU A 93 -5.79 5.00 22.39
CA LEU A 93 -5.64 4.27 21.14
C LEU A 93 -6.86 3.41 20.82
N THR A 94 -7.38 2.68 21.81
CA THR A 94 -8.55 1.81 21.64
C THR A 94 -9.80 2.63 21.30
N ARG A 95 -9.95 3.82 21.87
CA ARG A 95 -11.06 4.72 21.60
C ARG A 95 -10.94 5.33 20.20
N LEU A 96 -9.76 5.82 19.83
CA LEU A 96 -9.49 6.35 18.50
C LEU A 96 -9.76 5.30 17.41
N ALA A 97 -9.29 4.07 17.59
CA ALA A 97 -9.53 2.97 16.65
C ALA A 97 -11.02 2.64 16.47
N LYS A 98 -11.84 2.77 17.52
CA LYS A 98 -13.30 2.59 17.42
C LYS A 98 -13.96 3.74 16.66
N SER A 99 -13.51 4.97 16.88
CA SER A 99 -14.04 6.14 16.16
C SER A 99 -13.58 6.19 14.69
N ALA A 100 -12.37 5.71 14.39
CA ALA A 100 -11.85 5.55 13.03
C ALA A 100 -12.79 4.70 12.18
N SER A 101 -13.25 3.56 12.71
CA SER A 101 -14.15 2.65 11.99
C SER A 101 -15.54 3.21 11.66
N ARG A 102 -15.82 4.44 12.07
CA ARG A 102 -17.12 5.11 11.93
C ARG A 102 -17.02 6.49 11.28
N ASP A 103 -15.82 6.90 10.86
CA ASP A 103 -15.53 8.20 10.28
C ASP A 103 -16.04 9.37 11.15
N GLU A 104 -16.00 9.19 12.48
CA GLU A 104 -16.64 10.12 13.43
C GLU A 104 -15.74 11.30 13.81
N ILE A 105 -14.41 11.18 13.65
CA ILE A 105 -13.42 12.17 14.12
C ILE A 105 -12.21 12.24 13.19
N ASP A 106 -11.58 13.42 13.13
CA ASP A 106 -10.24 13.63 12.58
C ASP A 106 -9.21 13.17 13.64
N ILE A 107 -8.60 12.01 13.41
CA ILE A 107 -7.76 11.34 14.41
C ILE A 107 -6.44 12.08 14.59
N SER A 108 -5.84 12.53 13.49
CA SER A 108 -4.60 13.28 13.50
C SER A 108 -4.76 14.59 14.26
N ALA A 109 -5.85 15.32 14.04
CA ALA A 109 -6.15 16.55 14.78
C ALA A 109 -6.35 16.28 16.28
N VAL A 110 -7.05 15.20 16.65
CA VAL A 110 -7.22 14.83 18.07
C VAL A 110 -5.89 14.48 18.71
N LEU A 111 -5.04 13.69 18.06
CA LEU A 111 -3.73 13.30 18.58
C LEU A 111 -2.81 14.52 18.76
N LEU A 112 -2.79 15.44 17.79
CA LEU A 112 -2.03 16.69 17.90
C LEU A 112 -2.51 17.53 19.09
N ALA A 113 -3.82 17.71 19.25
CA ALA A 113 -4.37 18.48 20.35
C ALA A 113 -4.08 17.86 21.74
N LEU A 114 -4.05 16.53 21.82
CA LEU A 114 -3.66 15.80 23.03
C LEU A 114 -2.16 15.93 23.35
N ILE A 115 -1.31 16.13 22.34
CA ILE A 115 0.12 16.43 22.55
C ILE A 115 0.27 17.89 23.02
N GLU A 116 -0.43 18.83 22.37
CA GLU A 116 -0.36 20.26 22.70
C GLU A 116 -0.83 20.56 24.13
N ASN A 117 -1.83 19.83 24.63
CA ASN A 117 -2.31 19.99 26.01
C ASN A 117 -1.52 19.17 27.05
N GLY A 118 -0.52 18.38 26.62
CA GLY A 118 0.33 17.57 27.50
C GLY A 118 -0.29 16.26 27.99
N THR A 119 -1.44 15.83 27.46
CA THR A 119 -2.04 14.52 27.78
C THR A 119 -1.24 13.37 27.18
N LEU A 120 -0.72 13.57 25.96
CA LEU A 120 0.16 12.63 25.26
C LEU A 120 1.57 13.22 25.10
N ASP A 121 2.57 12.37 25.28
CA ASP A 121 3.93 12.62 24.82
C ASP A 121 4.08 12.15 23.37
N VAL A 122 4.73 12.98 22.56
CA VAL A 122 4.82 12.81 21.10
C VAL A 122 5.49 11.51 20.65
N ASN A 123 6.34 10.90 21.48
CA ASN A 123 7.12 9.70 21.15
C ASN A 123 6.82 8.50 22.04
N THR A 124 5.95 8.65 23.04
CA THR A 124 5.64 7.58 23.96
C THR A 124 4.72 6.56 23.28
N PRO A 125 5.08 5.26 23.26
CA PRO A 125 4.27 4.24 22.61
C PRO A 125 2.86 4.15 23.20
N MET A 126 1.85 4.21 22.35
CA MET A 126 0.46 4.12 22.75
C MET A 126 -0.02 2.68 22.94
N ARG A 127 0.62 1.73 22.26
CA ARG A 127 0.29 0.30 22.34
C ARG A 127 1.14 -0.41 23.39
N GLN A 128 0.50 -1.20 24.24
CA GLN A 128 1.19 -2.07 25.21
C GLN A 128 1.59 -3.41 24.58
N GLY A 129 2.74 -3.93 25.02
CA GLY A 129 3.22 -5.27 24.67
C GLY A 129 4.61 -5.28 24.02
N ALA A 130 5.13 -6.49 23.80
CA ALA A 130 6.37 -6.66 23.05
C ALA A 130 6.22 -6.12 21.62
N GLN A 131 7.31 -5.58 21.07
CA GLN A 131 7.37 -5.05 19.69
C GLN A 131 6.38 -3.91 19.39
N SER A 132 5.97 -3.13 20.39
CA SER A 132 5.02 -2.01 20.20
C SER A 132 5.68 -0.63 20.24
N SER A 133 7.01 -0.54 20.30
CA SER A 133 7.75 0.73 20.42
C SER A 133 7.48 1.72 19.27
N HIS A 134 7.16 1.21 18.08
CA HIS A 134 6.86 2.03 16.91
C HIS A 134 5.46 2.64 16.93
N TYR A 135 4.56 2.23 17.83
CA TYR A 135 3.19 2.77 17.94
C TYR A 135 3.16 4.14 18.64
N THR A 136 3.93 5.09 18.14
CA THR A 136 3.88 6.50 18.58
C THR A 136 2.60 7.18 18.06
N PRO A 137 2.19 8.33 18.61
CA PRO A 137 1.07 9.12 18.08
C PRO A 137 1.11 9.34 16.56
N LEU A 138 2.26 9.72 15.99
CA LEU A 138 2.39 9.90 14.53
C LEU A 138 2.15 8.58 13.78
N TYR A 139 2.73 7.47 14.24
CA TYR A 139 2.48 6.17 13.63
C TYR A 139 1.01 5.76 13.72
N VAL A 140 0.34 6.04 14.84
CA VAL A 140 -1.08 5.77 15.02
C VAL A 140 -1.92 6.60 14.06
N ALA A 141 -1.59 7.88 13.87
CA ALA A 141 -2.23 8.75 12.91
C ALA A 141 -2.14 8.16 11.50
N LEU A 142 -0.93 7.79 11.05
CA LEU A 142 -0.70 7.15 9.74
C LEU A 142 -1.43 5.82 9.55
N VAL A 143 -1.80 5.12 10.62
CA VAL A 143 -2.49 3.82 10.56
C VAL A 143 -4.00 3.96 10.58
N LEU A 144 -4.53 4.96 11.27
CA LEU A 144 -5.97 5.10 11.52
C LEU A 144 -6.63 6.23 10.74
N ASP A 145 -5.84 7.16 10.22
CA ASP A 145 -6.30 8.35 9.53
C ASP A 145 -5.86 8.31 8.06
N ASP A 146 -6.73 7.81 7.20
CA ASP A 146 -6.48 7.71 5.77
C ASP A 146 -6.40 9.09 5.09
N ASP A 147 -6.93 10.14 5.74
CA ASP A 147 -7.01 11.52 5.24
C ASP A 147 -5.98 12.46 5.91
N ILE A 148 -4.99 11.91 6.62
CA ILE A 148 -3.94 12.70 7.26
C ILE A 148 -3.25 13.64 6.26
N THR A 149 -3.21 14.94 6.58
CA THR A 149 -2.65 15.95 5.68
C THR A 149 -1.14 16.13 5.88
N THR A 150 -0.49 16.66 4.84
CA THR A 150 0.91 17.11 4.92
C THR A 150 1.14 18.07 6.10
N GLU A 151 0.23 19.01 6.36
CA GLU A 151 0.34 19.98 7.45
C GLU A 151 0.27 19.32 8.84
N GLN A 152 -0.58 18.31 9.00
CA GLN A 152 -0.68 17.54 10.25
C GLN A 152 0.62 16.75 10.48
N ILE A 153 1.15 16.09 9.45
CA ILE A 153 2.45 15.40 9.52
C ILE A 153 3.58 16.36 9.90
N GLN A 154 3.65 17.53 9.25
CA GLN A 154 4.63 18.55 9.61
C GLN A 154 4.49 19.01 11.06
N SER A 155 3.27 19.06 11.59
CA SER A 155 3.02 19.45 12.98
C SER A 155 3.58 18.41 13.96
N PHE A 156 3.37 17.12 13.71
CA PHE A 156 4.01 16.05 14.50
C PHE A 156 5.55 16.16 14.45
N ILE A 157 6.14 16.36 13.27
CA ILE A 157 7.59 16.49 13.12
C ILE A 157 8.11 17.72 13.89
N LYS A 158 7.42 18.87 13.81
CA LYS A 158 7.77 20.09 14.56
C LYS A 158 7.69 19.89 16.08
N MET A 159 6.78 19.03 16.55
CA MET A 159 6.68 18.64 17.96
C MET A 159 7.76 17.62 18.38
N GLY A 160 8.60 17.16 17.45
CA GLY A 160 9.70 16.25 17.73
C GLY A 160 9.36 14.77 17.57
N ALA A 161 8.34 14.44 16.77
CA ALA A 161 8.03 13.05 16.45
C ALA A 161 9.23 12.35 15.77
N TYR A 162 9.60 11.20 16.32
CA TYR A 162 10.64 10.34 15.79
C TYR A 162 10.05 9.33 14.81
N ILE A 163 10.76 9.14 13.70
CA ILE A 163 10.35 8.26 12.60
C ILE A 163 11.50 7.28 12.38
N GLU A 164 11.19 5.99 12.35
CA GLU A 164 12.19 4.94 12.15
C GLU A 164 12.26 4.52 10.68
N ALA A 165 13.46 4.32 10.16
CA ALA A 165 13.66 3.66 8.88
C ALA A 165 13.63 2.12 9.04
N ASN A 166 12.47 1.58 9.40
CA ASN A 166 12.25 0.13 9.55
C ASN A 166 10.98 -0.34 8.87
N SER A 167 10.84 -1.66 8.73
CA SER A 167 9.76 -2.30 7.97
C SER A 167 8.33 -1.95 8.42
N MET A 168 8.11 -1.58 9.69
CA MET A 168 6.79 -1.17 10.17
C MET A 168 6.41 0.20 9.61
N TRP A 169 7.33 1.16 9.67
CA TRP A 169 7.15 2.49 9.09
C TRP A 169 7.13 2.44 7.56
N THR A 170 8.03 1.68 6.94
CA THR A 170 8.08 1.50 5.48
C THR A 170 6.72 1.09 4.91
N ARG A 171 6.00 0.22 5.62
CA ARG A 171 4.66 -0.21 5.20
C ARG A 171 3.63 0.93 5.22
N GLN A 172 3.69 1.84 6.19
CA GLN A 172 2.74 2.96 6.25
C GLN A 172 3.13 4.03 5.22
N LEU A 173 4.42 4.35 5.11
CA LEU A 173 4.93 5.28 4.10
C LEU A 173 4.54 4.84 2.68
N ALA A 174 4.62 3.54 2.38
CA ALA A 174 4.25 3.01 1.07
C ALA A 174 2.78 3.24 0.67
N LYS A 175 1.89 3.43 1.63
CA LYS A 175 0.46 3.64 1.40
C LYS A 175 0.07 5.09 1.19
N LEU A 176 0.92 6.03 1.62
CA LEU A 176 0.62 7.46 1.55
C LEU A 176 0.48 7.91 0.09
N GLN A 177 -0.72 8.37 -0.26
CA GLN A 177 -1.02 8.88 -1.60
C GLN A 177 -0.46 10.28 -1.82
N ASP A 178 -0.37 11.08 -0.74
CA ASP A 178 0.30 12.37 -0.76
C ASP A 178 1.82 12.16 -0.80
N VAL A 179 2.38 12.37 -1.99
CA VAL A 179 3.82 12.23 -2.25
C VAL A 179 4.64 13.22 -1.41
N VAL A 180 4.14 14.43 -1.18
CA VAL A 180 4.85 15.46 -0.41
C VAL A 180 4.91 15.04 1.07
N ALA A 181 3.81 14.53 1.62
CA ALA A 181 3.76 13.95 2.95
C ALA A 181 4.75 12.79 3.10
N ALA A 182 4.78 11.88 2.13
CA ALA A 182 5.69 10.73 2.15
C ALA A 182 7.16 11.19 2.13
N GLU A 183 7.52 12.15 1.27
CA GLU A 183 8.88 12.69 1.21
C GLU A 183 9.33 13.32 2.52
N LEU A 184 8.46 14.09 3.19
CA LEU A 184 8.76 14.67 4.49
C LEU A 184 9.11 13.61 5.53
N LEU A 185 8.36 12.49 5.55
CA LEU A 185 8.63 11.39 6.47
C LEU A 185 9.91 10.62 6.11
N ILE A 186 10.17 10.39 4.82
CA ILE A 186 11.38 9.72 4.33
C ILE A 186 12.63 10.51 4.71
N ASP A 187 12.61 11.82 4.47
CA ASP A 187 13.73 12.71 4.77
C ASP A 187 13.92 12.83 6.30
N ALA A 188 12.84 12.94 7.07
CA ALA A 188 12.91 13.00 8.54
C ALA A 188 13.40 11.69 9.18
N ALA A 189 13.09 10.54 8.56
CA ALA A 189 13.57 9.23 9.00
C ALA A 189 15.03 8.93 8.59
N GLY A 190 15.58 9.71 7.65
CA GLY A 190 16.94 9.53 7.15
C GLY A 190 17.15 8.22 6.39
N TYR A 191 16.24 7.87 5.48
CA TYR A 191 16.36 6.67 4.66
C TYR A 191 17.66 6.68 3.84
N GLY A 192 18.48 5.63 4.00
CA GLY A 192 19.63 5.38 3.15
C GLY A 192 19.25 4.56 1.89
N PRO A 193 20.20 4.26 1.00
CA PRO A 193 19.94 3.54 -0.24
C PRO A 193 19.25 2.18 -0.02
N GLU A 194 19.66 1.43 1.00
CA GLU A 194 19.12 0.11 1.33
C GLU A 194 17.66 0.21 1.80
N GLN A 195 17.36 1.18 2.68
CA GLN A 195 15.99 1.41 3.16
C GLN A 195 15.11 1.99 2.05
N THR A 196 15.66 2.80 1.15
CA THR A 196 14.94 3.31 -0.03
C THR A 196 14.61 2.19 -1.00
N GLU A 197 15.49 1.20 -1.19
CA GLU A 197 15.19 -0.01 -1.97
C GLU A 197 14.04 -0.80 -1.32
N GLU A 198 14.07 -1.04 -0.01
CA GLU A 198 12.99 -1.70 0.71
C GLU A 198 11.66 -0.93 0.60
N LEU A 199 11.71 0.40 0.71
CA LEU A 199 10.57 1.28 0.52
C LEU A 199 10.02 1.19 -0.90
N LEU A 200 10.87 1.18 -1.91
CA LEU A 200 10.43 1.05 -3.29
C LEU A 200 9.71 -0.28 -3.53
N GLN A 201 10.20 -1.38 -2.95
CA GLN A 201 9.50 -2.67 -3.00
C GLN A 201 8.13 -2.60 -2.31
N ALA A 202 8.04 -1.93 -1.15
CA ALA A 202 6.78 -1.75 -0.45
C ALA A 202 5.79 -0.88 -1.23
N VAL A 203 6.25 0.23 -1.80
CA VAL A 203 5.48 1.15 -2.66
C VAL A 203 4.96 0.41 -3.90
N PHE A 204 5.80 -0.41 -4.52
CA PHE A 204 5.41 -1.29 -5.62
C PHE A 204 4.30 -2.25 -5.19
N GLN A 205 4.44 -2.91 -4.04
CA GLN A 205 3.43 -3.81 -3.50
C GLN A 205 2.08 -3.13 -3.21
N GLN A 206 2.09 -1.85 -2.81
CA GLN A 206 0.89 -1.04 -2.63
C GLN A 206 0.33 -0.45 -3.94
N ALA A 207 0.99 -0.69 -5.09
CA ALA A 207 0.65 -0.08 -6.38
C ALA A 207 0.56 1.45 -6.33
N ASN A 208 1.37 2.09 -5.47
CA ASN A 208 1.40 3.53 -5.33
C ASN A 208 2.30 4.13 -6.43
N VAL A 209 1.70 4.33 -7.60
CA VAL A 209 2.39 4.74 -8.83
C VAL A 209 3.13 6.07 -8.67
N ASN A 210 2.48 7.04 -8.00
CA ASN A 210 3.02 8.39 -7.85
C ASN A 210 4.28 8.39 -6.99
N LEU A 211 4.23 7.74 -5.83
CA LEU A 211 5.39 7.63 -4.95
C LEU A 211 6.49 6.76 -5.57
N PHE A 212 6.13 5.70 -6.31
CA PHE A 212 7.11 4.85 -6.99
C PHE A 212 7.93 5.66 -7.99
N ASN A 213 7.25 6.35 -8.91
CA ASN A 213 7.89 7.17 -9.93
C ASN A 213 8.74 8.27 -9.29
N ARG A 214 8.24 8.90 -8.22
CA ARG A 214 8.99 9.92 -7.48
C ARG A 214 10.30 9.38 -6.91
N LEU A 215 10.27 8.21 -6.29
CA LEU A 215 11.48 7.59 -5.74
C LEU A 215 12.48 7.25 -6.84
N VAL A 216 12.02 6.63 -7.94
CA VAL A 216 12.87 6.32 -9.11
C VAL A 216 13.53 7.57 -9.68
N GLU A 217 12.80 8.67 -9.80
CA GLU A 217 13.32 9.96 -10.26
C GLU A 217 14.38 10.55 -9.33
N LYS A 218 14.23 10.38 -8.00
CA LYS A 218 15.19 10.86 -7.01
C LYS A 218 16.54 10.13 -7.14
N GLY A 219 16.51 8.83 -7.46
CA GLY A 219 17.71 8.07 -7.84
C GLY A 219 18.67 7.77 -6.70
N ASP A 220 18.20 7.78 -5.45
CA ASP A 220 19.01 7.54 -4.24
C ASP A 220 19.35 6.04 -4.01
N PHE A 221 19.13 5.18 -5.00
CA PHE A 221 19.31 3.73 -4.93
C PHE A 221 19.64 3.15 -6.32
N ILE A 222 20.00 1.86 -6.37
CA ILE A 222 20.39 1.18 -7.60
C ILE A 222 19.28 0.22 -8.04
N ILE A 223 18.70 0.47 -9.21
CA ILE A 223 17.86 -0.51 -9.91
C ILE A 223 18.77 -1.39 -10.77
N ASP A 224 19.15 -2.54 -10.24
CA ASP A 224 19.87 -3.55 -11.02
C ASP A 224 18.93 -4.59 -11.63
N SER A 225 19.52 -5.54 -12.37
CA SER A 225 18.77 -6.65 -12.95
C SER A 225 18.14 -7.54 -11.87
N ASN A 226 18.81 -7.77 -10.74
CA ASN A 226 18.29 -8.66 -9.68
C ASN A 226 17.03 -8.08 -9.04
N PHE A 227 17.03 -6.78 -8.77
CA PHE A 227 15.87 -6.05 -8.27
C PHE A 227 14.70 -6.15 -9.27
N SER A 228 15.00 -5.90 -10.55
CA SER A 228 13.99 -5.94 -11.61
C SER A 228 13.38 -7.34 -11.79
N GLU A 229 14.23 -8.37 -11.79
CA GLU A 229 13.83 -9.77 -11.86
C GLU A 229 13.02 -10.20 -10.64
N LYS A 230 13.39 -9.75 -9.44
CA LYS A 230 12.64 -10.02 -8.21
C LYS A 230 11.22 -9.43 -8.31
N LEU A 231 11.08 -8.16 -8.69
CA LEU A 231 9.75 -7.54 -8.80
C LEU A 231 8.90 -8.18 -9.90
N PHE A 232 9.52 -8.55 -11.02
CA PHE A 232 8.84 -9.29 -12.09
C PHE A 232 8.36 -10.67 -11.60
N SER A 233 9.23 -11.47 -10.99
CA SER A 233 8.89 -12.80 -10.46
C SER A 233 7.81 -12.73 -9.38
N ASP A 234 7.92 -11.80 -8.42
CA ASP A 234 6.93 -11.56 -7.37
C ASP A 234 5.56 -11.22 -7.99
N SER A 235 5.54 -10.42 -9.05
CA SER A 235 4.31 -10.04 -9.76
C SER A 235 3.66 -11.21 -10.50
N MET A 236 4.47 -12.03 -11.19
CA MET A 236 3.97 -13.20 -11.91
C MET A 236 3.40 -14.25 -10.95
N MET A 237 4.09 -14.53 -9.84
CA MET A 237 3.59 -15.43 -8.79
C MET A 237 2.28 -14.91 -8.19
N ALA A 238 2.17 -13.60 -7.98
CA ALA A 238 0.97 -13.00 -7.41
C ALA A 238 -0.24 -13.06 -8.36
N ILE A 239 -0.01 -12.99 -9.67
CA ILE A 239 -1.05 -13.17 -10.70
C ILE A 239 -1.51 -14.63 -10.75
N GLU A 240 -0.57 -15.57 -10.75
CA GLU A 240 -0.88 -17.01 -10.76
C GLU A 240 -1.68 -17.40 -9.51
N TYR A 241 -1.26 -16.93 -8.33
CA TYR A 241 -1.98 -17.13 -7.08
C TYR A 241 -3.42 -16.58 -7.13
N GLU A 242 -3.61 -15.39 -7.69
CA GLU A 242 -4.94 -14.78 -7.81
C GLU A 242 -5.83 -15.56 -8.79
N ALA A 243 -5.26 -16.05 -9.90
CA ALA A 243 -5.98 -16.90 -10.85
C ALA A 243 -6.46 -18.21 -10.19
N ASP A 244 -5.59 -18.87 -9.42
CA ASP A 244 -5.93 -20.10 -8.71
C ASP A 244 -6.92 -19.87 -7.56
N TYR A 245 -6.75 -18.80 -6.79
CA TYR A 245 -7.71 -18.39 -5.76
C TYR A 245 -9.10 -18.18 -6.35
N ASN A 246 -9.19 -17.52 -7.52
CA ASN A 246 -10.46 -17.28 -8.19
C ASN A 246 -11.11 -18.57 -8.69
N ARG A 247 -10.33 -19.50 -9.28
CA ARG A 247 -10.82 -20.83 -9.68
C ARG A 247 -11.38 -21.61 -8.50
N LEU A 248 -10.64 -21.68 -7.39
CA LEU A 248 -11.06 -22.40 -6.18
C LEU A 248 -12.31 -21.79 -5.56
N THR A 249 -12.38 -20.46 -5.50
CA THR A 249 -13.54 -19.77 -4.95
C THR A 249 -14.79 -20.09 -5.77
N ILE A 250 -14.74 -19.98 -7.09
CA ILE A 250 -15.87 -20.30 -7.99
C ILE A 250 -16.29 -21.77 -7.83
N ALA A 251 -15.33 -22.70 -7.75
CA ALA A 251 -15.61 -24.12 -7.55
C ALA A 251 -16.28 -24.40 -6.20
N SER A 252 -15.90 -23.67 -5.14
CA SER A 252 -16.40 -23.88 -3.78
C SER A 252 -17.75 -23.23 -3.47
N THR A 253 -18.04 -22.06 -4.05
CA THR A 253 -19.31 -21.36 -3.81
C THR A 253 -20.44 -21.87 -4.71
N GLY A 254 -20.11 -22.64 -5.74
CA GLY A 254 -21.01 -22.85 -6.88
C GLY A 254 -21.35 -21.50 -7.54
N ASN A 255 -22.24 -21.49 -8.53
CA ASN A 255 -22.76 -20.26 -9.14
C ASN A 255 -23.63 -19.43 -8.16
N ALA A 256 -23.58 -19.68 -6.85
CA ALA A 256 -24.20 -18.81 -5.87
C ALA A 256 -23.61 -17.41 -6.00
N LYS A 257 -24.47 -16.39 -5.98
CA LYS A 257 -24.10 -14.97 -6.08
C LYS A 257 -22.83 -14.71 -5.29
N VAL A 258 -21.74 -14.48 -6.00
CA VAL A 258 -20.51 -13.97 -5.40
C VAL A 258 -20.90 -12.67 -4.71
N ASP A 259 -20.65 -12.60 -3.40
CA ASP A 259 -20.97 -11.42 -2.59
C ASP A 259 -20.38 -10.17 -3.27
N SER A 260 -21.15 -9.09 -3.35
CA SER A 260 -20.71 -7.83 -3.98
C SER A 260 -19.40 -7.34 -3.36
N LYS A 261 -19.19 -7.57 -2.06
CA LYS A 261 -17.93 -7.26 -1.37
C LYS A 261 -16.74 -8.05 -1.93
N LEU A 262 -16.94 -9.32 -2.24
CA LEU A 262 -15.90 -10.18 -2.82
C LEU A 262 -15.57 -9.74 -4.25
N ASN A 263 -16.57 -9.31 -5.02
CA ASN A 263 -16.36 -8.74 -6.35
C ASN A 263 -15.59 -7.42 -6.30
N THR A 264 -15.94 -6.50 -5.39
CA THR A 264 -15.19 -5.25 -5.18
C THR A 264 -13.74 -5.55 -4.79
N LEU A 265 -13.49 -6.51 -3.89
CA LEU A 265 -12.14 -6.90 -3.49
C LEU A 265 -11.34 -7.47 -4.67
N ARG A 266 -11.96 -8.29 -5.52
CA ARG A 266 -11.32 -8.84 -6.73
C ARG A 266 -10.96 -7.75 -7.73
N GLN A 267 -11.89 -6.84 -8.03
CA GLN A 267 -11.63 -5.71 -8.92
C GLN A 267 -10.47 -4.87 -8.41
N TYR A 268 -10.46 -4.55 -7.12
CA TYR A 268 -9.36 -3.83 -6.48
C TYR A 268 -8.01 -4.54 -6.63
N ARG A 269 -7.96 -5.87 -6.41
CA ARG A 269 -6.73 -6.66 -6.59
C ARG A 269 -6.26 -6.66 -8.05
N ILE A 270 -7.16 -6.80 -9.01
CA ILE A 270 -6.83 -6.78 -10.44
C ILE A 270 -6.27 -5.41 -10.83
N GLN A 271 -6.93 -4.33 -10.43
CA GLN A 271 -6.44 -2.97 -10.65
C GLN A 271 -5.04 -2.75 -10.05
N THR A 272 -4.82 -3.26 -8.83
CA THR A 272 -3.50 -3.24 -8.18
C THR A 272 -2.44 -3.96 -9.02
N ARG A 273 -2.76 -5.14 -9.59
CA ARG A 273 -1.85 -5.88 -10.47
C ARG A 273 -1.57 -5.15 -11.77
N ILE A 274 -2.59 -4.59 -12.41
CA ILE A 274 -2.43 -3.79 -13.63
C ILE A 274 -1.46 -2.64 -13.38
N ALA A 275 -1.66 -1.86 -12.31
CA ALA A 275 -0.78 -0.77 -11.95
C ALA A 275 0.67 -1.22 -11.69
N GLN A 276 0.86 -2.37 -11.01
CA GLN A 276 2.19 -2.98 -10.81
C GLN A 276 2.86 -3.34 -12.13
N LEU A 277 2.17 -4.03 -13.04
CA LEU A 277 2.74 -4.41 -14.34
C LEU A 277 3.08 -3.17 -15.19
N GLN A 278 2.26 -2.12 -15.11
CA GLN A 278 2.55 -0.83 -15.76
C GLN A 278 3.83 -0.19 -15.19
N LEU A 279 4.01 -0.20 -13.86
CA LEU A 279 5.24 0.29 -13.22
C LEU A 279 6.48 -0.50 -13.69
N LEU A 280 6.40 -1.83 -13.74
CA LEU A 280 7.49 -2.67 -14.25
C LEU A 280 7.84 -2.30 -15.70
N LYS A 281 6.83 -2.13 -16.54
CA LYS A 281 7.00 -1.82 -17.97
C LYS A 281 7.61 -0.44 -18.22
N GLN A 282 7.24 0.55 -17.40
CA GLN A 282 7.67 1.94 -17.54
C GLN A 282 9.06 2.20 -16.96
N ASN A 283 9.35 1.65 -15.77
CA ASN A 283 10.50 2.08 -14.98
C ASN A 283 11.67 1.09 -14.98
N LEU A 284 11.46 -0.16 -15.41
CA LEU A 284 12.49 -1.19 -15.31
C LEU A 284 13.06 -1.59 -16.68
N GLN A 285 14.36 -1.90 -16.68
CA GLN A 285 15.05 -2.46 -17.84
C GLN A 285 14.79 -3.97 -17.92
N LEU A 286 13.63 -4.32 -18.47
CA LEU A 286 13.24 -5.71 -18.66
C LEU A 286 13.70 -6.27 -20.01
N SER A 287 13.97 -7.58 -20.02
CA SER A 287 14.22 -8.35 -21.23
C SER A 287 13.03 -8.29 -22.20
N VAL A 288 13.27 -8.60 -23.47
CA VAL A 288 12.19 -8.63 -24.50
C VAL A 288 11.11 -9.65 -24.11
N ASP A 289 11.52 -10.82 -23.63
CA ASP A 289 10.61 -11.88 -23.23
C ASP A 289 9.75 -11.47 -22.02
N HIS A 290 10.36 -10.79 -21.03
CA HIS A 290 9.61 -10.25 -19.88
C HIS A 290 8.62 -9.19 -20.31
N ARG A 291 8.99 -8.29 -21.24
CA ARG A 291 8.06 -7.28 -21.78
C ARG A 291 6.88 -7.92 -22.50
N GLN A 292 7.11 -8.94 -23.32
CA GLN A 292 6.02 -9.67 -24.01
C GLN A 292 5.11 -10.41 -23.02
N SER A 293 5.68 -11.02 -21.99
CA SER A 293 4.91 -11.65 -20.91
C SER A 293 4.05 -10.61 -20.18
N LEU A 294 4.62 -9.45 -19.82
CA LEU A 294 3.88 -8.36 -19.19
C LEU A 294 2.71 -7.88 -20.05
N ASP A 295 2.94 -7.65 -21.34
CA ASP A 295 1.89 -7.20 -22.26
C ASP A 295 0.75 -8.21 -22.35
N SER A 296 1.08 -9.49 -22.42
CA SER A 296 0.07 -10.56 -22.45
C SER A 296 -0.75 -10.61 -21.16
N GLN A 297 -0.11 -10.45 -20.00
CA GLN A 297 -0.79 -10.45 -18.70
C GLN A 297 -1.63 -9.20 -18.48
N LEU A 298 -1.15 -8.03 -18.94
CA LEU A 298 -1.91 -6.78 -18.88
C LEU A 298 -3.22 -6.90 -19.64
N ILE A 299 -3.18 -7.36 -20.90
CA ILE A 299 -4.37 -7.57 -21.73
C ILE A 299 -5.34 -8.54 -21.03
N ALA A 300 -4.84 -9.67 -20.53
CA ALA A 300 -5.69 -10.65 -19.85
C ALA A 300 -6.37 -10.09 -18.58
N LEU A 301 -5.67 -9.26 -17.81
CA LEU A 301 -6.23 -8.63 -16.60
C LEU A 301 -7.21 -7.51 -16.93
N GLU A 302 -6.94 -6.71 -17.97
CA GLU A 302 -7.82 -5.66 -18.47
C GLU A 302 -9.11 -6.27 -19.03
N ASP A 303 -9.03 -7.31 -19.86
CA ASP A 303 -10.19 -8.07 -20.36
C ASP A 303 -11.03 -8.66 -19.21
N LEU A 304 -10.38 -9.16 -18.16
CA LEU A 304 -11.06 -9.70 -16.98
C LEU A 304 -11.80 -8.61 -16.19
N LEU A 305 -11.23 -7.40 -16.12
CA LEU A 305 -11.85 -6.25 -15.46
C LEU A 305 -13.04 -5.71 -16.28
N GLU A 306 -12.89 -5.58 -17.60
CA GLU A 306 -13.90 -5.05 -18.51
C GLU A 306 -15.09 -5.99 -18.72
N SER A 307 -14.83 -7.29 -18.86
CA SER A 307 -15.88 -8.29 -19.08
C SER A 307 -16.85 -8.43 -17.91
N GLY A 308 -16.58 -7.75 -16.78
CA GLY A 308 -17.35 -7.91 -15.56
C GLY A 308 -17.44 -9.38 -15.17
N GLY A 309 -16.43 -10.21 -15.51
CA GLY A 309 -16.43 -11.68 -15.49
C GLY A 309 -16.69 -12.34 -14.13
N PHE A 310 -17.13 -11.54 -13.16
CA PHE A 310 -17.57 -11.87 -11.82
C PHE A 310 -19.10 -11.82 -11.65
N GLU A 311 -19.84 -11.26 -12.61
CA GLU A 311 -21.30 -11.27 -12.67
C GLU A 311 -21.76 -12.18 -13.80
N ARG A 312 -21.76 -13.50 -13.56
CA ARG A 312 -22.75 -14.33 -14.26
C ARG A 312 -24.09 -14.18 -13.55
N THR A 313 -24.79 -13.10 -13.85
CA THR A 313 -26.25 -13.08 -13.75
C THR A 313 -26.77 -13.97 -14.86
N ASP A 314 -27.15 -15.20 -14.51
CA ASP A 314 -28.13 -15.96 -15.28
C ASP A 314 -28.72 -17.02 -14.36
N LEU A 315 -29.86 -16.67 -13.75
CA LEU A 315 -31.00 -17.57 -13.67
C LEU A 315 -32.25 -16.68 -13.68
N ASP A 316 -32.57 -16.18 -14.87
CA ASP A 316 -33.98 -16.14 -15.27
C ASP A 316 -34.48 -17.58 -15.21
N THR A 317 -35.18 -17.92 -14.13
CA THR A 317 -36.00 -19.12 -14.04
C THR A 317 -37.25 -18.92 -14.88
N GLU A 318 -37.27 -19.49 -16.08
CA GLU A 318 -38.50 -20.02 -16.69
C GLU A 318 -38.91 -21.33 -16.01
#